data_AF-A0A8B7XGA6-F1
#
_entry.id   AF-A0A8B7XGA6-F1
#
_cell.length_a   1.000
_cell.length_b   1.000
_cell.length_c   1.000
_cell.angle_alpha   90.00
_cell.angle_beta   90.00
_cell.angle_gamma   90.00
#
_symmetry.space_group_name_H-M   'P 1'
#
loop_
_entity.id
_entity.type
_entity.pdbx_description
1 polymer ?
#
loop_
_entity_poly.entity_id
_entity_poly.type
_entity_poly.pdbx_seq_one_letter_code
_entity_poly.pdbx_strand_id
1 'polypeptide(L)'
;MMCLLAIDRHVIDQLVNRQVAHEVIALEILTLLLENPINNNGEVAIGFLKESAMKLSEVSPRGVNAIFDRLRSILHEAQVEQGVQYMVEVMSANSKDGFKDFPAVQEGLHLVEESEQCTHLLTLEENYSPEENTQRTPIVLPMTKSTMPSRRRSQERIVTSQAQGVTAKNLTDRTKMRKMKNDEDRTALMLSPLA
;
A
#
# COMPACT_ATOMS: atom_id res chain seq x y z
N MET A 1 -1.90 -24.67 -0.56
CA MET A 1 -2.84 -23.94 0.31
C MET A 1 -2.13 -23.06 1.35
N MET A 2 -0.96 -23.47 1.90
CA MET A 2 -0.20 -22.66 2.87
C MET A 2 0.31 -21.30 2.34
N CYS A 3 0.68 -21.19 1.06
CA CYS A 3 1.25 -19.93 0.56
C CYS A 3 0.25 -18.77 0.46
N LEU A 4 -1.05 -19.03 0.26
CA LEU A 4 -2.05 -17.95 0.22
C LEU A 4 -2.22 -17.32 1.60
N LEU A 5 -2.40 -18.13 2.64
CA LEU A 5 -2.53 -17.63 4.02
C LEU A 5 -1.27 -16.87 4.49
N ALA A 6 -0.08 -17.27 3.99
CA ALA A 6 1.17 -16.61 4.33
C ALA A 6 1.36 -15.23 3.67
N ILE A 7 0.73 -14.99 2.52
CA ILE A 7 0.78 -13.67 1.86
C ILE A 7 -0.21 -12.72 2.53
N ASP A 8 -1.43 -13.20 2.79
CA ASP A 8 -2.49 -12.38 3.38
C ASP A 8 -2.11 -11.88 4.79
N ARG A 9 -1.48 -12.74 5.61
CA ARG A 9 -1.05 -12.36 6.97
C ARG A 9 -0.05 -11.20 6.97
N HIS A 10 0.92 -11.21 6.04
CA HIS A 10 1.99 -10.21 6.01
C HIS A 10 1.43 -8.85 5.57
N VAL A 11 0.49 -8.85 4.62
CA VAL A 11 -0.19 -7.62 4.22
C VAL A 11 -0.96 -7.02 5.38
N ILE A 12 -1.73 -7.83 6.12
CA ILE A 12 -2.55 -7.35 7.23
C ILE A 12 -1.68 -6.82 8.38
N ASP A 13 -0.60 -7.53 8.72
CA ASP A 13 0.36 -7.09 9.72
C ASP A 13 0.93 -5.70 9.39
N GLN A 14 1.39 -5.54 8.15
CA GLN A 14 1.99 -4.30 7.69
C GLN A 14 1.00 -3.11 7.64
N LEU A 15 -0.30 -3.39 7.47
CA LEU A 15 -1.37 -2.38 7.56
C LEU A 15 -1.65 -1.95 9.00
N VAL A 16 -1.64 -2.90 9.94
CA VAL A 16 -1.84 -2.61 11.37
C VAL A 16 -0.63 -1.87 11.95
N ASN A 17 0.59 -2.29 11.59
CA ASN A 17 1.84 -1.65 12.02
C ASN A 17 1.95 -0.18 11.57
N ARG A 18 1.42 0.16 10.38
CA ARG A 18 1.36 1.53 9.86
C ARG A 18 0.07 2.29 10.23
N GLN A 19 -0.77 1.74 11.09
CA GLN A 19 -2.06 2.31 11.51
C GLN A 19 -3.01 2.66 10.34
N VAL A 20 -2.88 1.96 9.21
CA VAL A 20 -3.80 2.06 8.07
C VAL A 20 -5.09 1.31 8.39
N ALA A 21 -4.96 0.16 9.04
CA ALA A 21 -6.08 -0.64 9.55
C ALA A 21 -6.09 -0.60 11.08
N HIS A 22 -7.29 -0.57 11.65
CA HIS A 22 -7.50 -0.64 13.09
C HIS A 22 -7.10 -2.02 13.62
N GLU A 23 -6.46 -2.08 14.77
CA GLU A 23 -5.96 -3.31 15.40
C GLU A 23 -7.04 -4.36 15.73
N VAL A 24 -8.33 -3.96 15.72
CA VAL A 24 -9.46 -4.87 15.93
C VAL A 24 -9.43 -6.02 14.93
N ILE A 25 -9.12 -5.75 13.66
CA ILE A 25 -9.05 -6.79 12.62
C ILE A 25 -8.00 -7.86 12.95
N ALA A 26 -6.85 -7.46 13.50
CA ALA A 26 -5.78 -8.40 13.85
C ALA A 26 -6.20 -9.28 15.03
N LEU A 27 -6.88 -8.71 16.03
CA LEU A 27 -7.39 -9.46 17.17
C LEU A 27 -8.49 -10.45 16.78
N GLU A 28 -9.39 -10.06 15.87
CA GLU A 28 -10.43 -10.95 15.33
C GLU A 28 -9.82 -12.13 14.57
N ILE A 29 -8.85 -11.86 13.67
CA ILE A 29 -8.15 -12.91 12.92
C ILE A 29 -7.42 -13.88 13.87
N LEU A 30 -6.68 -13.35 14.85
CA LEU A 30 -6.01 -14.17 15.86
C LEU A 30 -6.99 -15.04 16.64
N THR A 31 -8.14 -14.47 17.04
CA THR A 31 -9.17 -15.20 17.78
C THR A 31 -9.71 -16.37 16.94
N LEU A 32 -10.06 -16.13 15.67
CA LEU A 32 -10.54 -17.16 14.75
C LEU A 32 -9.51 -18.28 14.51
N LEU A 33 -8.23 -17.92 14.34
CA LEU A 33 -7.16 -18.91 14.16
C LEU A 33 -6.97 -19.79 15.41
N LEU A 34 -7.25 -19.23 16.60
CA LEU A 34 -7.11 -19.90 17.90
C LEU A 34 -8.39 -20.62 18.37
N GLU A 35 -9.52 -20.49 17.67
CA GLU A 35 -10.72 -21.27 17.97
C GLU A 35 -10.51 -22.77 17.70
N ASN A 36 -9.80 -23.11 16.61
CA ASN A 36 -9.55 -24.49 16.18
C ASN A 36 -8.06 -24.74 15.89
N PRO A 37 -7.24 -25.03 16.93
CA PRO A 37 -5.79 -25.16 16.82
C PRO A 37 -5.30 -26.51 16.28
N ILE A 38 -6.22 -27.42 15.92
CA ILE A 38 -5.93 -28.82 15.53
C ILE A 38 -5.17 -28.91 14.19
N ASN A 39 -5.24 -27.87 13.38
CA ASN A 39 -4.54 -27.75 12.11
C ASN A 39 -3.36 -26.78 12.22
N ASN A 40 -2.56 -26.64 11.15
CA ASN A 40 -1.45 -25.69 11.01
C ASN A 40 -1.79 -24.22 11.32
N ASN A 41 -3.07 -23.92 11.61
CA ASN A 41 -3.58 -22.66 12.12
C ASN A 41 -2.84 -22.18 13.38
N GLY A 42 -2.41 -23.07 14.27
CA GLY A 42 -1.63 -22.69 15.46
C GLY A 42 -0.29 -22.03 15.10
N GLU A 43 0.46 -22.62 14.16
CA GLU A 43 1.70 -22.05 13.63
C GLU A 43 1.44 -20.70 12.93
N VAL A 44 0.37 -20.63 12.11
CA VAL A 44 -0.02 -19.39 11.41
C VAL A 44 -0.38 -18.28 12.40
N ALA A 45 -1.14 -18.60 13.46
CA ALA A 45 -1.51 -17.65 14.50
C ALA A 45 -0.28 -17.10 15.23
N ILE A 46 0.66 -17.96 15.62
CA ILE A 46 1.88 -17.54 16.31
C ILE A 46 2.77 -16.73 15.37
N GLY A 47 2.88 -17.12 14.10
CA GLY A 47 3.63 -16.36 13.09
C GLY A 47 3.04 -14.96 12.86
N PHE A 48 1.72 -14.83 12.83
CA PHE A 48 1.04 -13.54 12.71
C PHE A 48 1.18 -12.69 13.99
N LEU A 49 1.04 -13.32 15.17
CA LEU A 49 1.26 -12.63 16.45
C LEU A 49 2.70 -12.13 16.53
N LYS A 50 3.69 -12.90 16.07
CA LYS A 50 5.11 -12.50 16.11
C LYS A 50 5.39 -11.20 15.35
N GLU A 51 4.77 -11.01 14.19
CA GLU A 51 4.96 -9.80 13.37
C GLU A 51 4.18 -8.59 13.93
N SER A 52 2.99 -8.83 14.50
CA SER A 52 2.09 -7.75 14.95
C SER A 52 2.16 -7.43 16.44
N ALA A 53 2.81 -8.28 17.26
CA ALA A 53 2.75 -8.20 18.71
C ALA A 53 3.29 -6.91 19.30
N MET A 54 4.36 -6.33 18.73
CA MET A 54 4.91 -5.06 19.24
C MET A 54 3.86 -3.95 19.10
N LYS A 55 3.27 -3.79 17.92
CA LYS A 55 2.25 -2.74 17.71
C LYS A 55 0.99 -3.01 18.51
N LEU A 56 0.53 -4.26 18.55
CA LEU A 56 -0.64 -4.63 19.35
C LEU A 56 -0.40 -4.39 20.85
N SER A 57 0.81 -4.59 21.34
CA SER A 57 1.16 -4.32 22.74
C SER A 57 1.18 -2.83 23.07
N GLU A 58 1.52 -1.96 22.10
CA GLU A 58 1.48 -0.51 22.25
C GLU A 58 0.06 0.04 22.25
N VAL A 59 -0.78 -0.44 21.32
CA VAL A 59 -2.13 0.12 21.08
C VAL A 59 -3.18 -0.57 21.96
N SER A 60 -3.10 -1.90 22.12
CA SER A 60 -4.09 -2.70 22.86
C SER A 60 -3.43 -3.82 23.68
N PRO A 61 -2.72 -3.48 24.77
CA PRO A 61 -2.08 -4.48 25.63
C PRO A 61 -3.10 -5.46 26.25
N ARG A 62 -4.35 -5.02 26.44
CA ARG A 62 -5.45 -5.87 26.91
C ARG A 62 -5.81 -6.96 25.90
N GLY A 63 -5.86 -6.62 24.62
CA GLY A 63 -6.14 -7.59 23.55
C GLY A 63 -5.04 -8.64 23.46
N VAL A 64 -3.78 -8.22 23.48
CA VAL A 64 -2.62 -9.13 23.45
C VAL A 64 -2.63 -10.09 24.64
N ASN A 65 -2.92 -9.60 25.85
CA ASN A 65 -3.00 -10.46 27.03
C ASN A 65 -4.11 -11.52 26.90
N ALA A 66 -5.27 -11.16 26.36
CA ALA A 66 -6.35 -12.12 26.11
C ALA A 66 -5.96 -13.21 25.11
N ILE A 67 -5.19 -12.85 24.07
CA ILE A 67 -4.63 -13.82 23.11
C ILE A 67 -3.65 -14.77 23.79
N PHE A 68 -2.76 -14.27 24.66
CA PHE A 68 -1.85 -15.13 25.43
C PHE A 68 -2.58 -16.05 26.41
N ASP A 69 -3.64 -15.57 27.04
CA ASP A 69 -4.48 -16.41 27.91
C ASP A 69 -5.17 -17.51 27.10
N ARG A 70 -5.69 -17.19 25.91
CA ARG A 70 -6.28 -18.21 25.01
C ARG A 70 -5.24 -19.23 24.54
N LEU A 71 -4.02 -18.80 24.19
CA LEU A 71 -2.92 -19.70 23.85
C LEU A 71 -2.58 -20.66 25.00
N ARG A 72 -2.57 -20.19 26.25
CA ARG A 72 -2.36 -21.05 27.43
C ARG A 72 -3.48 -22.06 27.60
N SER A 73 -4.74 -21.64 27.46
CA SER A 73 -5.89 -22.56 27.49
C SER A 73 -5.73 -23.68 26.45
N ILE A 74 -5.34 -23.33 25.22
CA ILE A 74 -5.13 -24.30 24.14
C ILE A 74 -4.04 -25.32 24.46
N LEU A 75 -2.91 -24.88 25.05
CA LEU A 75 -1.83 -25.78 25.48
C LEU A 75 -2.28 -26.79 26.55
N HIS A 76 -3.28 -26.45 27.36
CA HIS A 76 -3.80 -27.33 28.41
C HIS A 76 -4.98 -28.19 27.95
N GLU A 77 -5.84 -27.66 27.07
CA GLU A 77 -7.09 -28.29 26.63
C GLU A 77 -6.92 -29.20 25.41
N ALA A 78 -6.00 -28.86 24.50
CA ALA A 78 -5.81 -29.57 23.25
C ALA A 78 -4.57 -30.47 23.27
N GLN A 79 -4.65 -31.61 22.56
CA GLN A 79 -3.46 -32.38 22.18
C GLN A 79 -2.74 -31.61 21.06
N VAL A 80 -2.00 -30.57 21.46
CA VAL A 80 -1.24 -29.71 20.54
C VAL A 80 0.05 -30.41 20.13
N GLU A 81 0.43 -30.27 18.85
CA GLU A 81 1.71 -30.76 18.36
C GLU A 81 2.89 -30.09 19.10
N GLN A 82 3.93 -30.86 19.39
CA GLN A 82 5.12 -30.40 20.12
C GLN A 82 5.78 -29.17 19.45
N GLY A 83 5.67 -29.02 18.13
CA GLY A 83 6.17 -27.86 17.40
C GLY A 83 5.46 -26.56 17.79
N VAL A 84 4.14 -26.56 17.85
CA VAL A 84 3.34 -25.38 18.25
C VAL A 84 3.56 -25.06 19.72
N GLN A 85 3.71 -26.07 20.58
CA GLN A 85 4.02 -25.86 22.00
C GLN A 85 5.34 -25.09 22.20
N TYR A 86 6.40 -25.49 21.50
CA TYR A 86 7.68 -24.77 21.52
C TYR A 86 7.54 -23.33 21.02
N MET A 87 6.78 -23.12 19.93
CA MET A 87 6.56 -21.78 19.39
C MET A 87 5.82 -20.87 20.39
N VAL A 88 4.86 -21.38 21.15
CA VAL A 88 4.17 -20.59 22.20
C VAL A 88 5.09 -20.25 23.36
N GLU A 89 5.97 -21.16 23.77
CA GLU A 89 6.98 -20.88 24.80
C GLU A 89 7.94 -19.78 24.36
N VAL A 90 8.48 -19.89 23.14
CA VAL A 90 9.33 -18.85 22.54
C VAL A 90 8.59 -17.52 22.47
N MET A 91 7.32 -17.53 22.06
CA MET A 91 6.53 -16.30 21.97
C MET A 91 6.24 -15.67 23.34
N SER A 92 6.06 -16.51 24.37
CA SER A 92 5.88 -16.05 25.75
C SER A 92 7.16 -15.45 26.34
N ALA A 93 8.33 -15.95 25.94
CA ALA A 93 9.61 -15.33 26.29
C ALA A 93 9.76 -13.95 25.61
N ASN A 94 9.50 -13.89 24.30
CA ASN A 94 9.55 -12.63 23.54
C ASN A 94 8.62 -11.55 24.11
N SER A 95 7.44 -11.95 24.60
CA SER A 95 6.51 -11.03 25.27
C SER A 95 7.07 -10.43 26.56
N LYS A 96 7.79 -11.23 27.36
CA LYS A 96 8.45 -10.74 28.59
C LYS A 96 9.60 -9.79 28.27
N ASP A 97 10.29 -10.03 27.16
CA ASP A 97 11.38 -9.18 26.68
C ASP A 97 10.88 -7.90 25.98
N GLY A 98 9.57 -7.73 25.82
CA GLY A 98 8.95 -6.56 25.20
C GLY A 98 9.04 -6.55 23.68
N PHE A 99 9.13 -7.72 23.04
CA PHE A 99 9.19 -7.89 21.59
C PHE A 99 10.37 -7.17 20.90
N LYS A 100 11.47 -6.90 21.61
CA LYS A 100 12.62 -6.12 21.10
C LYS A 100 13.19 -6.61 19.76
N ASP A 101 13.12 -7.91 19.50
CA ASP A 101 13.61 -8.52 18.25
C ASP A 101 12.62 -8.38 17.07
N PHE A 102 11.40 -7.89 17.33
CA PHE A 102 10.31 -7.73 16.38
C PHE A 102 9.80 -6.29 16.37
N PRO A 103 10.56 -5.34 15.80
CA PRO A 103 10.13 -3.95 15.70
C PRO A 103 8.87 -3.82 14.83
N ALA A 104 7.85 -3.09 15.31
CA ALA A 104 6.61 -2.86 14.58
C ALA A 104 6.83 -2.18 13.22
N VAL A 105 7.72 -1.18 13.19
CA VAL A 105 8.11 -0.48 11.96
C VAL A 105 9.63 -0.39 11.94
N GLN A 106 10.24 -0.84 10.84
CA GLN A 106 11.68 -0.72 10.65
C GLN A 106 12.11 0.76 10.65
N GLU A 107 13.25 1.05 11.27
CA GLU A 107 13.82 2.40 11.32
C GLU A 107 13.94 2.99 9.91
N GLY A 108 13.32 4.16 9.69
CA GLY A 108 13.26 4.85 8.39
C GLY A 108 11.98 4.64 7.58
N LEU A 109 11.04 3.80 8.01
CA LEU A 109 9.73 3.63 7.36
C LEU A 109 8.58 4.46 7.98
N HIS A 110 8.86 5.25 9.02
CA HIS A 110 7.90 6.16 9.64
C HIS A 110 7.83 7.49 8.86
N LEU A 111 7.21 7.44 7.68
CA LEU A 111 7.19 8.56 6.72
C LEU A 111 5.98 9.49 6.85
N VAL A 112 5.00 9.12 7.67
CA VAL A 112 3.75 9.87 7.84
C VAL A 112 3.54 10.15 9.33
N GLU A 113 3.33 11.42 9.66
CA GLU A 113 3.00 11.87 11.01
C GLU A 113 1.68 11.23 11.48
N GLU A 114 1.59 10.84 12.76
CA GLU A 114 0.40 10.19 13.33
C GLU A 114 -0.89 10.99 13.11
N SER A 115 -0.79 12.33 13.15
CA SER A 115 -1.94 13.24 12.92
C SER A 115 -2.48 13.27 11.49
N GLU A 116 -1.69 12.80 10.51
CA GLU A 116 -2.08 12.73 9.10
C GLU A 116 -2.47 11.30 8.69
N GLN A 117 -2.40 10.34 9.62
CA GLN A 117 -2.80 8.97 9.37
C GLN A 117 -4.32 8.81 9.43
N CYS A 118 -4.84 7.94 8.58
CA CYS A 118 -6.26 7.59 8.54
C CYS A 118 -6.40 6.08 8.80
N THR A 119 -6.83 5.74 10.01
CA THR A 119 -7.07 4.36 10.43
C THR A 119 -8.47 3.93 10.02
N HIS A 120 -8.54 2.91 9.17
CA HIS A 120 -9.81 2.34 8.73
C HIS A 120 -10.23 1.26 9.71
N LEU A 121 -11.41 1.41 10.29
CA LEU A 121 -12.04 0.35 11.07
C LEU A 121 -12.62 -0.67 10.08
N LEU A 122 -12.00 -1.83 10.03
CA LEU A 122 -12.44 -2.97 9.23
C LEU A 122 -12.77 -4.10 10.19
N THR A 123 -13.91 -4.75 10.00
CA THR A 123 -14.32 -5.96 10.72
C THR A 123 -14.43 -7.14 9.76
N LEU A 124 -14.25 -8.36 10.27
CA LEU A 124 -14.36 -9.58 9.45
C LEU A 124 -15.79 -9.93 9.03
N GLU A 125 -16.79 -9.44 9.76
CA GLU A 125 -18.21 -9.74 9.52
C GLU A 125 -18.84 -8.86 8.44
N GLU A 126 -18.19 -7.74 8.09
CA GLU A 126 -18.71 -6.81 7.11
C GLU A 126 -18.55 -7.33 5.67
N ASN A 127 -19.61 -7.18 4.87
CA ASN A 127 -19.61 -7.62 3.48
C ASN A 127 -19.05 -6.52 2.57
N TYR A 128 -17.74 -6.55 2.35
CA TYR A 128 -17.09 -5.62 1.44
C TYR A 128 -17.38 -5.99 -0.01
N SER A 129 -17.96 -5.05 -0.78
CA SER A 129 -18.09 -5.20 -2.23
C SER A 129 -16.72 -4.97 -2.88
N PRO A 130 -16.05 -5.98 -3.45
CA PRO A 130 -14.84 -5.74 -4.21
C PRO A 130 -15.23 -4.92 -5.45
N GLU A 131 -14.73 -3.70 -5.56
CA GLU A 131 -14.85 -2.93 -6.80
C GLU A 131 -13.91 -3.50 -7.86
N GLU A 132 -14.25 -4.67 -8.41
CA GLU A 132 -13.46 -5.37 -9.43
C GLU A 132 -13.37 -4.57 -10.75
N ASN A 133 -14.28 -3.60 -10.96
CA ASN A 133 -14.46 -2.93 -12.24
C ASN A 133 -13.82 -1.53 -12.36
N THR A 134 -13.19 -1.01 -11.31
CA THR A 134 -12.62 0.37 -11.36
C THR A 134 -11.26 0.42 -12.08
N GLN A 135 -10.69 -0.72 -12.48
CA GLN A 135 -9.41 -0.79 -13.20
C GLN A 135 -9.51 -1.09 -14.70
N ARG A 136 -10.73 -1.13 -15.27
CA ARG A 136 -10.94 -1.32 -16.72
C ARG A 136 -11.84 -0.23 -17.29
N THR A 137 -11.31 0.98 -17.37
CA THR A 137 -11.48 1.95 -18.49
C THR A 137 -10.99 3.32 -18.00
N PRO A 138 -10.25 4.10 -18.81
CA PRO A 138 -10.25 5.54 -18.60
C PRO A 138 -11.69 6.02 -18.86
N ILE A 139 -12.48 6.13 -17.80
CA ILE A 139 -13.82 6.71 -17.91
C ILE A 139 -13.60 8.17 -18.27
N VAL A 140 -13.82 8.53 -19.53
CA VAL A 140 -14.10 9.92 -19.90
C VAL A 140 -15.52 10.19 -19.39
N LEU A 141 -15.66 10.35 -18.07
CA LEU A 141 -16.85 10.96 -17.50
C LEU A 141 -16.92 12.38 -18.11
N PRO A 142 -18.05 12.81 -18.68
CA PRO A 142 -18.23 14.21 -19.03
C PRO A 142 -18.17 15.02 -17.72
N MET A 143 -16.98 15.52 -17.40
CA MET A 143 -16.71 16.28 -16.18
C MET A 143 -17.41 17.64 -16.31
N THR A 144 -18.50 17.84 -15.57
CA THR A 144 -19.00 19.18 -15.28
C THR A 144 -18.06 19.86 -14.29
N LYS A 145 -17.74 21.14 -14.54
CA LYS A 145 -16.72 21.93 -13.81
C LYS A 145 -16.89 21.96 -12.28
N SER A 146 -18.05 21.55 -11.76
CA SER A 146 -18.39 21.51 -10.34
C SER A 146 -17.68 20.41 -9.55
N THR A 147 -17.32 19.28 -10.18
CA THR A 147 -16.86 18.08 -9.45
C THR A 147 -15.34 17.88 -9.50
N MET A 148 -14.60 18.85 -10.05
CA MET A 148 -13.14 18.76 -10.17
C MET A 148 -12.45 18.98 -8.80
N PRO A 149 -11.64 18.02 -8.31
CA PRO A 149 -10.86 18.21 -7.08
C PRO A 149 -9.77 19.28 -7.27
N SER A 150 -9.54 20.06 -6.22
CA SER A 150 -8.74 21.29 -6.19
C SER A 150 -7.31 21.17 -6.75
N ARG A 151 -6.74 19.96 -6.77
CA ARG A 151 -5.38 19.68 -7.25
C ARG A 151 -5.23 19.79 -8.78
N ARG A 152 -6.31 19.64 -9.55
CA ARG A 152 -6.27 19.75 -11.03
C ARG A 152 -6.40 21.16 -11.59
N ARG A 153 -6.99 22.10 -10.84
CA ARG A 153 -7.13 23.50 -11.30
C ARG A 153 -5.79 24.22 -11.44
N SER A 154 -4.81 23.86 -10.59
CA SER A 154 -3.45 24.41 -10.65
C SER A 154 -2.64 23.84 -11.81
N GLN A 155 -2.82 22.54 -12.12
CA GLN A 155 -2.14 21.89 -13.23
C GLN A 155 -2.68 22.32 -14.60
N GLU A 156 -3.99 22.53 -14.75
CA GLU A 156 -4.55 23.09 -15.99
C GLU A 156 -4.04 24.51 -16.29
N ARG A 157 -3.86 25.37 -15.28
CA ARG A 157 -3.25 26.71 -15.49
C ARG A 157 -1.79 26.62 -15.94
N ILE A 158 -1.03 25.65 -15.43
CA ILE A 158 0.38 25.46 -15.79
C ILE A 158 0.51 24.89 -17.21
N VAL A 159 -0.34 23.93 -17.58
CA VAL A 159 -0.31 23.32 -18.93
C VAL A 159 -0.79 24.31 -20.00
N THR A 160 -1.80 25.13 -19.71
CA THR A 160 -2.32 26.11 -20.68
C THR A 160 -1.33 27.26 -20.95
N SER A 161 -0.55 27.70 -19.95
CA SER A 161 0.49 28.72 -20.15
C SER A 161 1.69 28.18 -20.93
N GLN A 162 2.04 26.91 -20.76
CA GLN A 162 3.14 26.28 -21.49
C GLN A 162 2.76 25.89 -22.93
N ALA A 163 1.51 25.48 -23.17
CA ALA A 163 1.03 25.16 -24.52
C ALA A 163 1.05 26.38 -25.45
N GLN A 164 0.65 27.56 -24.97
CA GLN A 164 0.67 28.79 -25.76
C GLN A 164 2.10 29.27 -26.09
N GLY A 165 3.09 28.98 -25.23
CA GLY A 165 4.50 29.29 -25.49
C GLY A 165 5.17 28.39 -26.54
N VAL A 166 4.72 27.13 -26.65
CA VAL A 166 5.32 26.14 -27.56
C VAL A 166 4.79 26.26 -29.00
N THR A 167 3.52 26.65 -29.18
CA THR A 167 2.94 26.82 -30.53
C THR A 167 3.50 28.06 -31.25
N ALA A 168 3.77 29.15 -30.51
CA ALA A 168 4.32 30.39 -31.09
C ALA A 168 5.77 30.24 -31.60
N LYS A 169 6.62 29.47 -30.89
CA LYS A 169 8.00 29.20 -31.32
C LYS A 169 8.06 28.31 -32.57
N ASN A 170 7.25 27.25 -32.61
CA ASN A 170 7.22 26.32 -33.74
C ASN A 170 6.72 26.94 -35.06
N LEU A 171 5.81 27.92 -35.00
CA LEU A 171 5.37 28.63 -36.21
C LEU A 171 6.49 29.50 -36.79
N THR A 172 7.25 30.18 -35.92
CA THR A 172 8.32 31.12 -36.31
C THR A 172 9.53 30.41 -36.94
N ASP A 173 9.89 29.23 -36.45
CA ASP A 173 10.98 28.43 -37.02
C ASP A 173 10.60 27.78 -38.36
N ARG A 174 9.34 27.38 -38.53
CA ARG A 174 8.84 26.84 -39.81
C ARG A 174 8.79 27.90 -40.92
N THR A 175 8.48 29.16 -40.62
CA THR A 175 8.53 30.24 -41.63
C THR A 175 9.97 30.63 -41.99
N LYS A 176 10.91 30.60 -41.04
CA LYS A 176 12.34 30.85 -41.33
C LYS A 176 12.96 29.75 -42.21
N MET A 177 12.68 28.47 -41.91
CA MET A 177 13.17 27.33 -42.69
C MET A 177 12.62 27.31 -44.13
N ARG A 178 11.35 27.70 -44.33
CA ARG A 178 10.78 27.83 -45.69
C ARG A 178 11.38 28.97 -46.49
N LYS A 179 11.80 30.06 -45.84
CA LYS A 179 12.43 31.19 -46.52
C LYS A 179 13.87 30.87 -46.93
N MET A 180 14.63 30.16 -46.10
CA MET A 180 16.00 29.72 -46.42
C MET A 180 16.05 28.76 -47.61
N LYS A 181 15.11 27.80 -47.68
CA LYS A 181 15.07 26.84 -48.79
C LYS A 181 14.75 27.50 -50.15
N ASN A 182 13.86 28.49 -50.15
CA ASN A 182 13.53 29.24 -51.36
C ASN A 182 14.66 30.18 -51.83
N ASP A 183 15.54 30.63 -50.93
CA ASP A 183 16.70 31.47 -51.29
C ASP A 183 17.88 30.62 -51.80
N GLU A 184 18.06 29.38 -51.31
CA GLU A 184 19.05 28.42 -51.84
C GLU A 184 18.67 27.90 -53.24
N ASP A 185 17.39 27.61 -53.49
CA ASP A 185 16.95 27.15 -54.81
C ASP A 185 17.05 28.27 -55.88
N ARG A 186 17.00 29.55 -55.47
CA ARG A 186 17.16 30.70 -56.36
C ARG A 186 18.61 30.97 -56.75
N THR A 187 19.58 30.70 -55.89
CA THR A 187 21.02 30.85 -56.20
C THR A 187 21.55 29.66 -57.01
N ALA A 188 21.00 28.46 -56.82
CA ALA A 188 21.36 27.28 -57.61
C ALA A 188 20.92 27.36 -59.09
N LEU A 189 19.87 28.11 -59.41
CA LEU A 189 19.36 28.30 -60.78
C LEU A 189 20.07 29.41 -61.59
N MET A 190 21.03 30.12 -61.00
CA MET A 190 21.79 31.21 -61.66
C MET A 190 23.26 30.87 -61.97
N LEU A 191 23.70 29.64 -61.75
CA LEU A 191 25.06 29.18 -62.05
C LEU A 191 25.04 27.87 -62.85
N SER A 192 24.60 27.96 -64.10
CA SER A 192 24.96 27.00 -65.16
C SER A 192 26.09 27.61 -66.02
N PRO A 193 27.30 27.04 -66.07
CA PRO A 193 28.28 27.43 -67.09
C PRO A 193 27.88 26.80 -68.43
N LEU A 194 27.65 27.64 -69.43
CA LEU A 194 27.85 27.29 -70.84
C LEU A 194 29.35 27.07 -71.07
N ALA A 195 29.68 26.08 -71.91
CA ALA A 195 30.98 25.72 -72.47
C ALA A 195 31.85 24.76 -71.65
#